data_AF-A0A0N7M274-F1
#
_entry.id   AF-A0A0N7M274-F1
#
_cell.length_a   1.000
_cell.length_b   1.000
_cell.length_c   1.000
_cell.angle_alpha   90.00
_cell.angle_beta   90.00
_cell.angle_gamma   90.00
#
_symmetry.space_group_name_H-M   'P 1'
#
loop_
_entity.id
_entity.type
_entity.pdbx_description
1 polymer ?
#
loop_
_entity_poly.entity_id
_entity_poly.type
_entity_poly.pdbx_seq_one_letter_code
_entity_poly.pdbx_strand_id
1 'polypeptide(L)'
;MRWLFVLFLCLLASIAQAEDRFWLLWERYHQVGPDCPNGAGCLTKREFSSRPLSSENSADIYRMFGVMDPRSFGETFRSSDPAAPAVCDDQATELALGFDPLAVPQSLKIEALRGISTIHVDLTRLKPAPGHSTDFGPRVHRAFVAKLTAAGLRVVDADTIKTIPGQPTLNIFFSFNDPQGQCHYEYSVFASLTQDVMLARDIRIKINAGVWAYSTGSKDQTHSGDERAAILRVADALIRDHRQVNPN
;
A
#
# COMPACT_ATOMS: atom_id res chain seq x y z
N MET A 1 22.95 -52.64 45.82
CA MET A 1 22.58 -52.40 44.41
C MET A 1 21.14 -51.87 44.44
N ARG A 2 20.83 -50.56 44.46
CA ARG A 2 20.87 -49.55 43.36
C ARG A 2 20.42 -50.22 42.04
N TRP A 3 19.29 -49.88 41.40
CA TRP A 3 18.99 -48.64 40.63
C TRP A 3 17.47 -48.52 40.38
N LEU A 4 16.86 -47.38 40.72
CA LEU A 4 16.32 -46.33 39.81
C LEU A 4 15.15 -46.75 38.88
N PHE A 5 13.92 -46.54 39.36
CA PHE A 5 12.73 -46.36 38.50
C PHE A 5 12.56 -44.85 38.23
N VAL A 6 12.80 -44.44 36.99
CA VAL A 6 12.58 -43.07 36.52
C VAL A 6 11.09 -42.93 36.17
N LEU A 7 10.35 -42.18 37.00
CA LEU A 7 8.97 -41.78 36.71
C LEU A 7 9.01 -40.57 35.75
N PHE A 8 8.60 -40.81 34.51
CA PHE A 8 8.47 -39.79 33.47
C PHE A 8 7.15 -39.03 33.71
N LEU A 9 7.22 -37.84 34.35
CA LEU A 9 6.10 -36.91 34.43
C LEU A 9 5.87 -36.28 33.05
N CYS A 10 4.86 -36.78 32.32
CA CYS A 10 4.31 -36.09 31.16
C CYS A 10 3.60 -34.81 31.62
N LEU A 11 4.27 -33.67 31.46
CA LEU A 11 3.65 -32.34 31.45
C LEU A 11 2.77 -32.22 30.20
N LEU A 12 1.49 -32.57 30.32
CA LEU A 12 0.48 -32.21 29.34
C LEU A 12 0.28 -30.69 29.42
N ALA A 13 0.84 -29.96 28.45
CA ALA A 13 0.49 -28.57 28.22
C ALA A 13 -0.98 -28.52 27.76
N SER A 14 -1.87 -28.02 28.61
CA SER A 14 -3.24 -27.69 28.20
C SER A 14 -3.19 -26.64 27.10
N ILE A 15 -3.49 -27.04 25.87
CA ILE A 15 -3.70 -26.12 24.76
C ILE A 15 -5.02 -25.41 25.08
N ALA A 16 -4.93 -24.14 25.48
CA ALA A 16 -6.12 -23.31 25.64
C ALA A 16 -6.82 -23.22 24.28
N GLN A 17 -8.01 -23.81 24.17
CA GLN A 17 -8.85 -23.64 22.98
C GLN A 17 -9.25 -22.17 22.87
N ALA A 18 -9.08 -21.59 21.69
CA ALA A 18 -9.56 -20.25 21.41
C ALA A 18 -11.09 -20.26 21.54
N GLU A 19 -11.61 -19.46 22.47
CA GLU A 19 -13.05 -19.27 22.69
C GLU A 19 -13.50 -18.03 21.93
N ASP A 20 -14.42 -18.20 20.97
CA ASP A 20 -15.01 -17.08 20.25
C ASP A 20 -15.99 -16.33 21.17
N ARG A 21 -15.75 -15.03 21.35
CA ARG A 21 -16.59 -14.14 22.15
C ARG A 21 -17.17 -13.05 21.27
N PHE A 22 -18.48 -12.95 21.26
CA PHE A 22 -19.21 -11.95 20.48
C PHE A 22 -19.69 -10.83 21.40
N TRP A 23 -19.59 -9.59 20.92
CA TRP A 23 -20.02 -8.40 21.65
C TRP A 23 -20.90 -7.54 20.75
N LEU A 24 -21.98 -6.99 21.32
CA LEU A 24 -22.70 -5.89 20.70
C LEU A 24 -22.19 -4.58 21.29
N LEU A 25 -21.72 -3.70 20.41
CA LEU A 25 -21.39 -2.33 20.74
C LEU A 25 -22.56 -1.44 20.37
N TRP A 26 -22.96 -0.56 21.28
CA TRP A 26 -24.02 0.41 21.06
C TRP A 26 -23.55 1.80 21.46
N GLU A 27 -23.75 2.75 20.55
CA GLU A 27 -23.38 4.14 20.69
C GLU A 27 -24.63 5.04 20.75
N ARG A 28 -24.60 6.04 21.63
CA ARG A 28 -25.64 7.08 21.74
C ARG A 28 -25.01 8.46 21.74
N TYR A 29 -25.69 9.41 21.08
CA TYR A 29 -25.32 10.81 21.02
C TYR A 29 -26.28 11.63 21.89
N HIS A 30 -25.73 12.45 22.77
CA HIS A 30 -26.45 13.42 23.58
C HIS A 30 -25.91 14.82 23.29
N GLN A 31 -26.79 15.79 23.17
CA GLN A 31 -26.41 17.19 23.09
C GLN A 31 -26.51 17.81 24.47
N VAL A 32 -25.41 18.41 24.95
CA VAL A 32 -25.27 18.97 26.30
C VAL A 32 -24.61 20.34 26.23
N GLY A 33 -25.17 21.30 26.96
CA GLY A 33 -24.73 22.69 26.97
C GLY A 33 -25.86 23.66 26.61
N PRO A 34 -25.63 24.98 26.73
CA PRO A 34 -26.65 25.98 26.39
C PRO A 34 -26.93 26.01 24.88
N ASP A 35 -28.19 26.30 24.53
CA ASP A 35 -28.67 26.53 23.16
C ASP A 35 -28.62 25.31 22.19
N CYS A 36 -28.64 24.08 22.70
CA CYS A 36 -28.78 22.88 21.85
C CYS A 36 -30.12 22.83 21.09
N PRO A 37 -30.16 22.38 19.82
CA PRO A 37 -29.11 21.64 19.08
C PRO A 37 -28.08 22.51 18.32
N ASN A 38 -28.33 23.79 18.11
CA ASN A 38 -27.60 24.60 17.10
C ASN A 38 -26.79 25.77 17.68
N GLY A 39 -26.77 25.93 19.00
CA GLY A 39 -26.09 27.02 19.66
C GLY A 39 -24.60 26.76 19.84
N ALA A 40 -23.83 27.85 19.96
CA ALA A 40 -22.38 27.81 20.09
C ALA A 40 -21.89 27.08 21.36
N GLY A 41 -22.75 26.93 22.37
CA GLY A 41 -22.46 26.16 23.58
C GLY A 41 -22.91 24.70 23.53
N CYS A 42 -23.48 24.23 22.42
CA CYS A 42 -23.99 22.87 22.32
C CYS A 42 -22.88 21.88 21.99
N LEU A 43 -22.51 21.06 22.97
CA LEU A 43 -21.51 20.01 22.82
C LEU A 43 -22.21 18.66 22.60
N THR A 44 -21.71 17.87 21.67
CA THR A 44 -22.19 16.49 21.49
C THR A 44 -21.37 15.56 22.37
N LYS A 45 -22.01 14.95 23.35
CA LYS A 45 -21.46 13.91 24.21
C LYS A 45 -21.86 12.54 23.69
N ARG A 46 -20.89 11.65 23.51
CA ARG A 46 -21.11 10.27 23.09
C ARG A 46 -21.05 9.36 24.31
N GLU A 47 -21.93 8.37 24.32
CA GLU A 47 -21.94 7.33 25.34
C GLU A 47 -21.93 5.97 24.67
N PHE A 48 -20.95 5.15 25.06
CA PHE A 48 -20.74 3.81 24.53
C PHE A 48 -21.13 2.77 25.56
N SER A 49 -21.79 1.71 25.11
CA SER A 49 -22.07 0.53 25.91
C SER A 49 -21.77 -0.73 25.12
N SER A 50 -21.35 -1.76 25.82
CA SER A 50 -20.95 -3.04 25.25
C SER A 50 -21.59 -4.16 26.04
N ARG A 51 -22.10 -5.18 25.34
CA ARG A 51 -22.76 -6.33 25.94
C ARG A 51 -22.24 -7.62 25.33
N PRO A 52 -21.88 -8.62 26.15
CA PRO A 52 -21.53 -9.93 25.62
C PRO A 52 -22.79 -10.59 25.04
N LEU A 53 -22.64 -11.24 23.89
CA LEU A 53 -23.63 -12.16 23.38
C LEU A 53 -23.28 -13.56 23.86
N SER A 54 -24.27 -14.26 24.42
CA SER A 54 -24.08 -15.66 24.85
C SER A 54 -23.67 -16.53 23.66
N SER A 55 -22.62 -17.32 23.84
CA SER A 55 -22.11 -18.26 22.82
C SER A 55 -23.03 -19.45 22.58
N GLU A 56 -24.04 -19.65 23.44
CA GLU A 56 -25.03 -20.74 23.32
C GLU A 56 -25.81 -20.71 22.00
N ASN A 57 -25.91 -19.54 21.35
CA ASN A 57 -26.62 -19.36 20.08
C ASN A 57 -25.73 -18.72 18.99
N SER A 58 -24.47 -19.13 18.88
CA SER A 58 -23.53 -18.60 17.87
C SER A 58 -24.08 -18.62 16.44
N ALA A 59 -24.82 -19.68 16.05
CA ALA A 59 -25.47 -19.77 14.75
C ALA A 59 -26.53 -18.68 14.50
N ASP A 60 -27.28 -18.28 15.54
CA ASP A 60 -28.26 -17.20 15.44
C ASP A 60 -27.60 -15.82 15.47
N ILE A 61 -26.47 -15.67 16.16
CA ILE A 61 -25.64 -14.46 16.10
C ILE A 61 -25.15 -14.23 14.67
N TYR A 62 -24.63 -15.27 14.01
CA TYR A 62 -24.21 -15.18 12.61
C TYR A 62 -25.38 -14.88 11.66
N ARG A 63 -26.57 -15.44 11.92
CA ARG A 63 -27.79 -15.08 11.18
C ARG A 63 -28.26 -13.66 11.44
N MET A 64 -28.16 -13.15 12.67
CA MET A 64 -28.52 -11.78 13.05
C MET A 64 -27.67 -10.76 12.27
N PHE A 65 -26.35 -10.97 12.17
CA PHE A 65 -25.49 -10.15 11.30
C PHE A 65 -25.85 -10.26 9.81
N GLY A 66 -26.48 -11.35 9.39
CA GLY A 66 -26.99 -11.51 8.03
C GLY A 66 -28.36 -10.87 7.77
N VAL A 67 -29.12 -10.46 8.80
CA VAL A 67 -30.56 -10.12 8.67
C VAL A 67 -30.95 -8.73 9.24
N MET A 68 -30.09 -8.01 9.97
CA MET A 68 -30.50 -6.76 10.66
C MET A 68 -30.90 -5.59 9.71
N ASP A 69 -32.21 -5.31 9.69
CA ASP A 69 -32.93 -4.10 9.25
C ASP A 69 -32.96 -3.05 10.40
N PRO A 70 -32.68 -1.74 10.19
CA PRO A 70 -32.28 -0.82 11.27
C PRO A 70 -33.40 -0.23 12.15
N ARG A 71 -34.58 -0.86 12.27
CA ARG A 71 -35.79 -0.16 12.77
C ARG A 71 -36.26 -0.42 14.20
N SER A 72 -35.57 -1.21 15.02
CA SER A 72 -36.22 -1.73 16.22
C SER A 72 -35.34 -1.88 17.46
N PHE A 73 -34.79 -0.82 18.05
CA PHE A 73 -34.26 -0.91 19.42
C PHE A 73 -34.53 0.37 20.22
N GLY A 74 -35.73 0.44 20.79
CA GLY A 74 -36.06 1.33 21.90
C GLY A 74 -35.99 0.55 23.19
N GLU A 75 -34.92 0.70 23.96
CA GLU A 75 -34.92 0.61 25.43
C GLU A 75 -33.56 1.02 26.01
N THR A 76 -33.61 1.72 27.13
CA THR A 76 -32.47 2.33 27.84
C THR A 76 -31.81 1.33 28.78
N PHE A 77 -30.52 1.07 28.62
CA PHE A 77 -29.72 0.43 29.66
C PHE A 77 -28.33 1.05 29.79
N ARG A 78 -27.84 1.10 31.03
CA ARG A 78 -26.52 1.59 31.43
C ARG A 78 -25.46 0.49 31.29
N SER A 79 -24.23 0.88 30.96
CA SER A 79 -23.04 0.03 30.85
C SER A 79 -22.50 -0.38 32.23
N SER A 80 -22.04 -1.62 32.38
CA SER A 80 -21.43 -2.07 33.66
C SER A 80 -20.39 -3.20 33.56
N ASP A 81 -19.93 -3.64 32.39
CA ASP A 81 -19.05 -4.82 32.30
C ASP A 81 -17.55 -4.47 32.09
N PRO A 82 -16.66 -4.78 33.06
CA PRO A 82 -15.22 -4.50 32.96
C PRO A 82 -14.45 -5.39 31.97
N ALA A 83 -15.05 -6.48 31.48
CA ALA A 83 -14.43 -7.37 30.49
C ALA A 83 -14.75 -6.99 29.03
N ALA A 84 -15.56 -5.95 28.83
CA ALA A 84 -15.92 -5.55 27.49
C ALA A 84 -14.76 -4.88 26.72
N PRO A 85 -14.65 -5.09 25.40
CA PRO A 85 -13.62 -4.45 24.60
C PRO A 85 -13.77 -2.93 24.68
N ALA A 86 -12.65 -2.23 24.90
CA ALA A 86 -12.61 -0.78 24.87
C ALA A 86 -13.05 -0.31 23.47
N VAL A 87 -14.14 0.44 23.41
CA VAL A 87 -14.61 1.05 22.16
C VAL A 87 -13.72 2.24 21.86
N CYS A 88 -13.01 2.21 20.74
CA CYS A 88 -12.28 3.34 20.23
C CYS A 88 -13.27 4.46 19.89
N ASP A 89 -13.30 5.54 20.66
CA ASP A 89 -13.95 6.81 20.28
C ASP A 89 -13.26 7.35 18.99
N ASP A 90 -13.83 8.30 18.25
CA ASP A 90 -13.21 8.79 17.00
C ASP A 90 -11.78 9.35 17.23
N GLN A 91 -11.50 9.81 18.45
CA GLN A 91 -10.16 10.19 18.90
C GLN A 91 -9.16 9.02 18.92
N ALA A 92 -9.61 7.79 19.11
CA ALA A 92 -8.74 6.61 19.18
C ALA A 92 -8.28 6.12 17.79
N THR A 93 -9.02 6.42 16.71
CA THR A 93 -8.54 6.16 15.33
C THR A 93 -7.41 7.13 14.97
N GLU A 94 -7.56 8.41 15.32
CA GLU A 94 -6.49 9.40 15.22
C GLU A 94 -5.31 9.07 16.15
N LEU A 95 -5.57 8.55 17.36
CA LEU A 95 -4.50 8.07 18.26
C LEU A 95 -3.78 6.82 17.74
N ALA A 96 -4.47 5.93 17.02
CA ALA A 96 -3.91 4.67 16.53
C ALA A 96 -3.11 4.83 15.23
N LEU A 97 -3.55 5.71 14.32
CA LEU A 97 -2.85 5.97 13.04
C LEU A 97 -1.98 7.23 13.07
N GLY A 98 -2.24 8.14 14.00
CA GLY A 98 -1.56 9.44 14.10
C GLY A 98 -2.06 10.50 13.10
N PHE A 99 -3.09 10.21 12.29
CA PHE A 99 -3.72 11.15 11.35
C PHE A 99 -5.13 10.68 10.91
N ASP A 100 -5.96 11.61 10.43
CA ASP A 100 -7.26 11.31 9.80
C ASP A 100 -7.07 10.92 8.31
N PRO A 101 -7.33 9.66 7.91
CA PRO A 101 -7.16 9.21 6.54
C PRO A 101 -8.11 9.88 5.54
N LEU A 102 -9.26 10.43 5.98
CA LEU A 102 -10.21 11.14 5.12
C LEU A 102 -9.80 12.59 4.87
N ALA A 103 -9.00 13.17 5.77
CA ALA A 103 -8.45 14.51 5.62
C ALA A 103 -7.17 14.54 4.77
N VAL A 104 -6.57 13.39 4.42
CA VAL A 104 -5.37 13.34 3.58
C VAL A 104 -5.72 13.75 2.15
N PRO A 105 -5.17 14.85 1.63
CA PRO A 105 -5.45 15.28 0.26
C PRO A 105 -4.89 14.27 -0.74
N GLN A 106 -5.55 14.16 -1.90
CA GLN A 106 -4.98 13.41 -3.02
C GLN A 106 -3.64 14.03 -3.44
N SER A 107 -2.60 13.22 -3.47
CA SER A 107 -1.25 13.67 -3.80
C SER A 107 -1.09 13.93 -5.30
N LEU A 108 -0.15 14.80 -5.67
CA LEU A 108 0.30 14.90 -7.06
C LEU A 108 0.94 13.56 -7.49
N LYS A 109 0.87 13.21 -8.78
CA LYS A 109 1.35 11.90 -9.27
C LYS A 109 2.82 11.62 -8.91
N ILE A 110 3.66 12.65 -8.86
CA ILE A 110 5.09 12.51 -8.54
C ILE A 110 5.36 12.26 -7.05
N GLU A 111 4.42 12.56 -6.15
CA GLU A 111 4.59 12.38 -4.69
C GLU A 111 4.83 10.92 -4.32
N ALA A 112 4.36 9.98 -5.14
CA ALA A 112 4.61 8.56 -4.95
C ALA A 112 6.11 8.17 -5.12
N LEU A 113 6.96 9.09 -5.59
CA LEU A 113 8.43 8.93 -5.65
C LEU A 113 9.13 9.37 -4.36
N ARG A 114 8.41 10.00 -3.42
CA ARG A 114 8.98 10.49 -2.16
C ARG A 114 9.51 9.32 -1.32
N GLY A 115 10.71 9.46 -0.77
CA GLY A 115 11.38 8.46 0.05
C GLY A 115 11.96 7.26 -0.71
N ILE A 116 11.73 7.14 -2.03
CA ILE A 116 12.33 6.06 -2.82
C ILE A 116 13.83 6.34 -2.97
N SER A 117 14.67 5.49 -2.37
CA SER A 117 16.13 5.56 -2.50
C SER A 117 16.71 4.37 -3.28
N THR A 118 15.91 3.32 -3.45
CA THR A 118 16.33 2.05 -4.06
C THR A 118 15.26 1.62 -5.05
N ILE A 119 15.64 1.15 -6.24
CA ILE A 119 14.72 0.58 -7.24
C ILE A 119 15.30 -0.68 -7.88
N HIS A 120 14.43 -1.54 -8.39
CA HIS A 120 14.82 -2.59 -9.33
C HIS A 120 14.55 -2.15 -10.77
N VAL A 121 15.49 -2.42 -11.68
CA VAL A 121 15.33 -2.29 -13.12
C VAL A 121 16.24 -3.30 -13.81
N ASP A 122 15.74 -4.02 -14.81
CA ASP A 122 16.54 -4.91 -15.65
C ASP A 122 16.31 -4.60 -17.13
N LEU A 123 17.36 -4.15 -17.81
CA LEU A 123 17.35 -3.85 -19.24
C LEU A 123 18.28 -4.78 -20.02
N THR A 124 18.88 -5.77 -19.36
CA THR A 124 19.85 -6.68 -19.97
C THR A 124 19.24 -7.52 -21.09
N ARG A 125 17.92 -7.75 -21.03
CA ARG A 125 17.14 -8.50 -22.04
C ARG A 125 16.43 -7.62 -23.05
N LEU A 126 16.73 -6.31 -23.05
CA LEU A 126 16.10 -5.38 -23.99
C LEU A 126 16.53 -5.73 -25.43
N LYS A 127 15.55 -5.89 -26.31
CA LYS A 127 15.80 -6.19 -27.72
C LYS A 127 16.54 -5.02 -28.37
N PRO A 128 17.60 -5.27 -29.15
CA PRO A 128 18.27 -4.22 -29.92
C PRO A 128 17.31 -3.62 -30.95
N ALA A 129 17.45 -2.31 -31.17
CA ALA A 129 16.89 -1.66 -32.35
C ALA A 129 17.61 -2.17 -33.63
N PRO A 130 17.00 -2.06 -34.82
CA PRO A 130 17.65 -2.40 -36.07
C PRO A 130 19.01 -1.69 -36.21
N GLY A 131 20.04 -2.42 -36.66
CA GLY A 131 21.39 -1.88 -36.81
C GLY A 131 22.22 -1.84 -35.53
N HIS A 132 21.66 -2.19 -34.37
CA HIS A 132 22.43 -2.33 -33.12
C HIS A 132 22.91 -3.76 -32.88
N SER A 133 24.02 -3.89 -32.17
CA SER A 133 24.60 -5.18 -31.79
C SER A 133 23.80 -5.89 -30.68
N THR A 134 24.06 -7.19 -30.51
CA THR A 134 23.35 -8.05 -29.55
C THR A 134 23.58 -7.68 -28.08
N ASP A 135 24.62 -6.91 -27.76
CA ASP A 135 24.92 -6.37 -26.43
C ASP A 135 24.23 -5.02 -26.15
N PHE A 136 23.27 -4.59 -26.99
CA PHE A 136 22.50 -3.35 -26.80
C PHE A 136 21.90 -3.26 -25.39
N GLY A 137 21.10 -4.25 -24.99
CA GLY A 137 20.45 -4.29 -23.66
C GLY A 137 21.45 -4.16 -22.51
N PRO A 138 22.50 -5.01 -22.42
CA PRO A 138 23.54 -4.88 -21.40
C PRO A 138 24.26 -3.52 -21.39
N ARG A 139 24.56 -2.92 -22.55
CA ARG A 139 25.18 -1.58 -22.62
C ARG A 139 24.23 -0.49 -22.12
N VAL A 140 22.97 -0.54 -22.52
CA VAL A 140 21.93 0.40 -22.08
C VAL A 140 21.72 0.25 -20.58
N HIS A 141 21.61 -0.97 -20.06
CA HIS A 141 21.47 -1.25 -18.64
C HIS A 141 22.60 -0.61 -17.81
N ARG A 142 23.87 -0.83 -18.19
CA ARG A 142 25.02 -0.22 -17.49
C ARG A 142 24.95 1.31 -17.48
N ALA A 143 24.62 1.93 -18.61
CA ALA A 143 24.50 3.38 -18.70
C ALA A 143 23.32 3.93 -17.88
N PHE A 144 22.21 3.21 -17.87
CA PHE A 144 21.00 3.55 -17.12
C PHE A 144 21.27 3.49 -15.60
N VAL A 145 21.86 2.39 -15.12
CA VAL A 145 22.25 2.21 -13.72
C VAL A 145 23.24 3.29 -13.29
N ALA A 146 24.25 3.58 -14.11
CA ALA A 146 25.23 4.64 -13.82
C ALA A 146 24.57 6.01 -13.63
N LYS A 147 23.59 6.38 -14.47
CA LYS A 147 22.83 7.64 -14.33
C LYS A 147 22.04 7.69 -13.02
N LEU A 148 21.32 6.61 -12.69
CA LEU A 148 20.54 6.55 -11.45
C LEU A 148 21.44 6.61 -10.21
N THR A 149 22.53 5.85 -10.21
CA THR A 149 23.49 5.83 -9.09
C THR A 149 24.14 7.20 -8.89
N ALA A 150 24.52 7.88 -9.98
CA ALA A 150 25.04 9.24 -9.91
C ALA A 150 24.01 10.26 -9.37
N ALA A 151 22.73 9.95 -9.46
CA ALA A 151 21.65 10.76 -8.89
C ALA A 151 21.25 10.34 -7.47
N GLY A 152 21.94 9.37 -6.85
CA GLY A 152 21.65 8.88 -5.49
C GLY A 152 20.62 7.76 -5.42
N LEU A 153 20.14 7.25 -6.56
CA LEU A 153 19.22 6.12 -6.62
C LEU A 153 19.99 4.80 -6.74
N ARG A 154 19.83 3.91 -5.76
CA ARG A 154 20.47 2.60 -5.77
C ARG A 154 19.67 1.62 -6.62
N VAL A 155 20.33 0.98 -7.59
CA VAL A 155 19.72 -0.11 -8.37
C VAL A 155 20.10 -1.45 -7.75
N VAL A 156 19.10 -2.31 -7.51
CA VAL A 156 19.27 -3.63 -6.90
C VAL A 156 18.73 -4.75 -7.79
N ASP A 157 19.15 -5.98 -7.53
CA ASP A 157 18.63 -7.18 -8.19
C ASP A 157 17.22 -7.55 -7.73
N ALA A 158 16.63 -8.53 -8.42
CA ALA A 158 15.25 -8.96 -8.23
C ALA A 158 14.99 -9.70 -6.89
N ASP A 159 16.02 -10.22 -6.23
CA ASP A 159 15.86 -10.86 -4.92
C ASP A 159 16.01 -9.84 -3.80
N THR A 160 16.97 -8.92 -3.92
CA THR A 160 17.16 -7.81 -2.98
C THR A 160 15.94 -6.88 -2.95
N ILE A 161 15.27 -6.60 -4.07
CA ILE A 161 14.12 -5.69 -4.07
C ILE A 161 12.94 -6.22 -3.24
N LYS A 162 12.81 -7.54 -3.08
CA LYS A 162 11.75 -8.18 -2.27
C LYS A 162 11.84 -7.83 -0.79
N THR A 163 13.02 -7.41 -0.32
CA THR A 163 13.24 -6.99 1.07
C THR A 163 13.10 -5.48 1.26
N ILE A 164 12.87 -4.72 0.18
CA ILE A 164 12.73 -3.26 0.24
C ILE A 164 11.24 -2.90 0.35
N PRO A 165 10.85 -2.01 1.29
CA PRO A 165 9.48 -1.53 1.40
C PRO A 165 8.95 -0.99 0.07
N GLY A 166 7.71 -1.34 -0.27
CA GLY A 166 7.08 -0.95 -1.53
C GLY A 166 7.61 -1.64 -2.78
N GLN A 167 8.70 -2.42 -2.71
CA GLN A 167 9.29 -3.15 -3.84
C GLN A 167 9.34 -2.37 -5.17
N PRO A 168 9.86 -1.11 -5.18
CA PRO A 168 9.79 -0.22 -6.33
C PRO A 168 10.51 -0.81 -7.54
N THR A 169 9.74 -1.15 -8.57
CA THR A 169 10.22 -1.85 -9.77
C THR A 169 9.90 -1.02 -11.01
N LEU A 170 10.94 -0.63 -11.74
CA LEU A 170 10.82 0.14 -12.97
C LEU A 170 10.87 -0.82 -14.17
N ASN A 171 9.78 -0.84 -14.92
CA ASN A 171 9.66 -1.57 -16.17
C ASN A 171 9.81 -0.59 -17.34
N ILE A 172 10.63 -0.96 -18.32
CA ILE A 172 10.81 -0.18 -19.55
C ILE A 172 10.48 -1.05 -20.75
N PHE A 173 9.53 -0.58 -21.54
CA PHE A 173 9.08 -1.18 -22.77
C PHE A 173 9.60 -0.35 -23.93
N PHE A 174 10.34 -1.01 -24.83
CA PHE A 174 10.83 -0.42 -26.06
C PHE A 174 10.21 -1.16 -27.24
N SER A 175 9.55 -0.42 -28.12
CA SER A 175 8.99 -0.95 -29.35
C SER A 175 9.41 -0.07 -30.52
N PHE A 176 9.51 -0.69 -31.69
CA PHE A 176 9.74 0.00 -32.93
C PHE A 176 8.89 -0.62 -34.03
N ASN A 177 8.53 0.20 -34.99
CA ASN A 177 7.79 -0.18 -36.17
C ASN A 177 8.54 0.32 -37.40
N ASP A 178 8.74 -0.59 -38.34
CA ASP A 178 9.22 -0.28 -39.69
C ASP A 178 8.20 -0.86 -40.67
N PRO A 179 7.07 -0.18 -40.87
CA PRO A 179 5.93 -0.74 -41.59
C PRO A 179 6.17 -0.89 -43.10
N GLN A 180 7.26 -0.34 -43.66
CA GLN A 180 7.52 -0.37 -45.11
C GLN A 180 8.98 -0.64 -45.53
N GLY A 181 9.93 -0.84 -44.60
CA GLY A 181 11.35 -1.01 -44.96
C GLY A 181 11.97 0.21 -45.64
N GLN A 182 11.24 1.33 -45.65
CA GLN A 182 11.68 2.63 -46.12
C GLN A 182 12.10 3.43 -44.89
N CYS A 183 13.12 4.29 -45.03
CA CYS A 183 13.87 5.00 -43.99
C CYS A 183 13.10 5.79 -42.90
N HIS A 184 11.78 5.66 -42.78
CA HIS A 184 10.91 6.21 -41.75
C HIS A 184 10.71 5.20 -40.62
N TYR A 185 11.80 4.87 -39.94
CA TYR A 185 11.80 4.07 -38.73
C TYR A 185 11.15 4.84 -37.56
N GLU A 186 10.14 4.25 -36.93
CA GLU A 186 9.49 4.83 -35.76
C GLU A 186 9.71 3.98 -34.51
N TYR A 187 9.88 4.64 -33.37
CA TYR A 187 10.06 3.94 -32.11
C TYR A 187 9.34 4.63 -30.95
N SER A 188 9.00 3.85 -29.95
CA SER A 188 8.34 4.28 -28.71
C SER A 188 9.03 3.64 -27.51
N VAL A 189 9.20 4.44 -26.46
CA VAL A 189 9.68 4.02 -25.15
C VAL A 189 8.59 4.37 -24.15
N PHE A 190 8.09 3.37 -23.44
CA PHE A 190 7.18 3.55 -22.31
C PHE A 190 7.83 2.97 -21.06
N ALA A 191 7.75 3.70 -19.96
CA ALA A 191 8.25 3.27 -18.68
C ALA A 191 7.17 3.40 -17.62
N SER A 192 7.14 2.45 -16.69
CA SER A 192 6.26 2.49 -15.53
C SER A 192 6.99 1.99 -14.29
N LEU A 193 6.92 2.78 -13.22
CA LEU A 193 7.35 2.38 -11.89
C LEU A 193 6.14 1.81 -11.14
N THR A 194 6.26 0.59 -10.65
CA THR A 194 5.26 -0.07 -9.83
C THR A 194 5.75 -0.18 -8.38
N GLN A 195 4.82 -0.08 -7.43
CA GLN A 195 5.07 -0.32 -6.01
C GLN A 195 3.96 -1.16 -5.40
N ASP A 196 4.31 -1.90 -4.34
CA ASP A 196 3.35 -2.50 -3.43
C ASP A 196 2.73 -1.43 -2.54
N VAL A 197 1.41 -1.32 -2.59
CA VAL A 197 0.61 -0.40 -1.77
C VAL A 197 -0.47 -1.15 -1.01
N MET A 198 -0.89 -0.59 0.13
CA MET A 198 -1.94 -1.17 0.98
C MET A 198 -3.26 -0.45 0.74
N LEU A 199 -4.37 -1.18 0.71
CA LEU A 199 -5.68 -0.58 0.54
C LEU A 199 -6.14 0.08 1.85
N ALA A 200 -6.52 1.36 1.78
CA ALA A 200 -7.03 2.07 2.96
C ALA A 200 -8.28 1.41 3.57
N ARG A 201 -9.17 0.85 2.74
CA ARG A 201 -10.38 0.14 3.20
C ARG A 201 -10.12 -1.21 3.87
N ASP A 202 -8.97 -1.85 3.57
CA ASP A 202 -8.53 -3.09 4.20
C ASP A 202 -7.01 -3.20 4.10
N ILE A 203 -6.34 -2.76 5.16
CA ILE A 203 -4.87 -2.72 5.23
C ILE A 203 -4.22 -4.11 5.14
N ARG A 204 -4.98 -5.20 5.27
CA ARG A 204 -4.45 -6.56 5.08
C ARG A 204 -4.27 -6.90 3.61
N ILE A 205 -4.86 -6.10 2.71
CA ILE A 205 -4.75 -6.29 1.27
C ILE A 205 -3.62 -5.41 0.72
N LYS A 206 -2.63 -6.08 0.13
CA LYS A 206 -1.53 -5.47 -0.61
C LYS A 206 -1.76 -5.67 -2.11
N ILE A 207 -1.59 -4.61 -2.89
CA ILE A 207 -1.70 -4.65 -4.35
C ILE A 207 -0.42 -4.07 -4.98
N ASN A 208 -0.10 -4.54 -6.18
CA ASN A 208 0.92 -3.92 -7.00
C ASN A 208 0.29 -2.82 -7.87
N ALA A 209 0.75 -1.58 -7.73
CA ALA A 209 0.16 -0.41 -8.38
C ALA A 209 1.21 0.40 -9.14
N GLY A 210 0.84 0.88 -10.33
CA GLY A 210 1.66 1.84 -11.09
C GLY A 210 1.62 3.22 -10.42
N VAL A 211 2.76 3.70 -9.97
CA VAL A 211 2.89 4.96 -9.22
C VAL A 211 3.47 6.11 -10.04
N TRP A 212 4.21 5.78 -11.10
CA TRP A 212 4.80 6.76 -12.00
C TRP A 212 4.90 6.14 -13.40
N ALA A 213 4.78 6.97 -14.42
CA ALA A 213 4.92 6.54 -15.81
C ALA A 213 5.47 7.67 -16.67
N TYR A 214 6.18 7.29 -17.72
CA TYR A 214 6.76 8.21 -18.69
C TYR A 214 6.76 7.58 -20.08
N SER A 215 6.50 8.37 -21.11
CA SER A 215 6.53 7.94 -22.50
C SER A 215 7.30 8.94 -23.35
N THR A 216 8.13 8.44 -24.26
CA THR A 216 8.83 9.23 -25.28
C THR A 216 8.99 8.39 -26.55
N GLY A 217 9.41 8.97 -27.66
CA GLY A 217 9.58 8.24 -28.92
C GLY A 217 10.15 9.10 -30.04
N SER A 218 10.13 8.58 -31.27
CA SER A 218 10.56 9.31 -32.47
C SER A 218 9.62 10.46 -32.85
N LYS A 219 8.34 10.40 -32.44
CA LYS A 219 7.32 11.42 -32.69
C LYS A 219 7.17 12.47 -31.59
N ASP A 220 7.96 12.36 -30.53
CA ASP A 220 7.95 13.32 -29.43
C ASP A 220 8.48 14.67 -29.92
N GLN A 221 7.83 15.78 -29.57
CA GLN A 221 8.29 17.13 -29.96
C GLN A 221 9.68 17.45 -29.42
N THR A 222 10.08 16.77 -28.34
CA THR A 222 11.40 16.90 -27.71
C THR A 222 12.40 15.84 -28.18
N HIS A 223 12.05 15.08 -29.22
CA HIS A 223 12.89 14.01 -29.74
C HIS A 223 14.27 14.55 -30.17
N SER A 224 15.30 13.93 -29.62
CA SER A 224 16.70 14.12 -29.99
C SER A 224 17.49 12.83 -29.75
N GLY A 225 18.49 12.57 -30.58
CA GLY A 225 19.35 11.39 -30.46
C GLY A 225 18.73 10.07 -30.95
N ASP A 226 19.40 8.97 -30.65
CA ASP A 226 19.06 7.61 -31.08
C ASP A 226 18.11 6.88 -30.10
N GLU A 227 17.80 5.62 -30.38
CA GLU A 227 16.91 4.80 -29.54
C GLU A 227 17.47 4.61 -28.13
N ARG A 228 18.80 4.46 -28.04
CA ARG A 228 19.51 4.41 -26.76
C ARG A 228 19.29 5.69 -25.97
N ALA A 229 19.44 6.86 -26.59
CA ALA A 229 19.21 8.15 -25.95
C ALA A 229 17.77 8.27 -25.45
N ALA A 230 16.78 7.77 -26.20
CA ALA A 230 15.39 7.75 -25.77
C ALA A 230 15.14 6.89 -24.54
N ILE A 231 15.76 5.71 -24.46
CA ILE A 231 15.67 4.89 -23.25
C ILE A 231 16.34 5.60 -22.07
N LEU A 232 17.48 6.26 -22.28
CA LEU A 232 18.16 7.00 -21.22
C LEU A 232 17.38 8.26 -20.76
N ARG A 233 16.54 8.85 -21.62
CA ARG A 233 15.61 9.93 -21.20
C ARG A 233 14.62 9.49 -20.14
N VAL A 234 14.27 8.20 -20.07
CA VAL A 234 13.45 7.67 -18.97
C VAL A 234 14.17 7.85 -17.63
N ALA A 235 15.48 7.57 -17.56
CA ALA A 235 16.26 7.81 -16.34
C ALA A 235 16.29 9.30 -16.00
N ASP A 236 16.52 10.16 -16.99
CA ASP A 236 16.56 11.61 -16.78
C ASP A 236 15.21 12.15 -16.29
N ALA A 237 14.09 11.65 -16.84
CA ALA A 237 12.75 11.98 -16.40
C ALA A 237 12.47 11.53 -14.97
N LEU A 238 12.82 10.27 -14.64
CA LEU A 238 12.67 9.73 -13.29
C LEU A 238 13.50 10.54 -12.28
N ILE A 239 14.76 10.85 -12.60
CA ILE A 239 15.64 11.65 -11.73
C ILE A 239 15.07 13.06 -11.51
N ARG A 240 14.60 13.71 -12.58
CA ARG A 240 14.02 15.05 -12.49
C ARG A 240 12.79 15.04 -11.57
N ASP A 241 11.87 14.11 -11.77
CA ASP A 241 10.63 14.04 -11.00
C ASP A 241 10.90 13.60 -9.55
N HIS A 242 11.84 12.67 -9.34
CA HIS A 242 12.29 12.23 -8.02
C HIS A 242 12.86 13.39 -7.20
N ARG A 243 13.70 14.24 -7.81
CA ARG A 243 14.31 15.40 -7.13
C ARG A 243 13.30 16.48 -6.74
N GLN A 244 12.17 16.58 -7.45
CA GLN A 244 11.13 17.55 -7.08
C GLN A 244 10.49 17.22 -5.73
N VAL A 245 10.41 15.93 -5.38
CA VAL A 245 9.79 15.45 -4.14
C VAL A 245 10.78 14.92 -3.12
N ASN A 246 12.07 14.85 -3.46
CA ASN A 246 13.17 14.49 -2.56
C ASN A 246 14.29 15.54 -2.67
N PRO A 247 14.07 16.78 -2.20
CA PRO A 247 15.14 17.77 -2.12
C PRO A 247 16.22 17.29 -1.15
N ASN A 248 17.48 17.38 -1.58
CA ASN A 248 18.65 17.08 -0.75
C ASN A 248 18.73 18.01 0.46
#